data_AF-A0A973Z6B1-F1
#
_entry.id   AF-A0A973Z6B1-F1
#
_cell.length_a   1.000
_cell.length_b   1.000
_cell.length_c   1.000
_cell.angle_alpha   90.00
_cell.angle_beta   90.00
_cell.angle_gamma   90.00
#
_symmetry.space_group_name_H-M   'P 1'
#
loop_
_entity.id
_entity.type
_entity.pdbx_description
1 polymer ?
#
loop_
_entity_poly.entity_id
_entity_poly.type
_entity_poly.pdbx_seq_one_letter_code
_entity_poly.pdbx_strand_id
1 'polypeptide(L)'
;MSLITLTPAARDALRAGEVVFFDWHVTGLCCADAGEFSVRPLPRSRLPRRARRLGTDLVYAHPAAWAHLAELPVTIDCRPVWRWRRFTSDLPPDAGLRCCLGRPLPGR
;
A
#
# COMPACT_ATOMS: atom_id res chain seq x y z
N MET A 1 7.62 -14.49 2.02
CA MET A 1 7.70 -13.53 3.15
C MET A 1 7.67 -12.14 2.53
N SER A 2 6.67 -11.32 2.82
CA SER A 2 6.55 -9.99 2.24
C SER A 2 7.54 -9.01 2.86
N LEU A 3 8.25 -8.28 1.99
CA LEU A 3 9.41 -7.44 2.32
C LEU A 3 9.01 -5.98 2.62
N ILE A 4 7.88 -5.80 3.33
CA ILE A 4 7.34 -4.48 3.62
C ILE A 4 8.03 -3.88 4.84
N THR A 5 8.54 -2.65 4.69
CA THR A 5 9.20 -1.90 5.76
C THR A 5 8.47 -0.58 5.99
N LEU A 6 8.30 -0.19 7.26
CA LEU A 6 7.89 1.17 7.61
C LEU A 6 9.11 1.94 8.09
N THR A 7 9.28 3.17 7.62
CA THR A 7 10.26 4.10 8.19
C THR A 7 9.89 4.43 9.64
N PRO A 8 10.85 4.90 10.47
CA PRO A 8 10.54 5.42 11.81
C PRO A 8 9.45 6.49 11.79
N ALA A 9 9.53 7.43 10.85
CA ALA A 9 8.52 8.48 10.66
C ALA A 9 7.11 7.92 10.39
N ALA A 10 7.00 6.87 9.57
CA ALA A 10 5.72 6.20 9.32
C ALA A 10 5.18 5.47 10.57
N ARG A 11 6.06 4.84 11.36
CA ARG A 11 5.67 4.16 12.60
C ARG A 11 5.19 5.16 13.65
N ASP A 12 5.93 6.23 13.88
CA ASP A 12 5.61 7.26 14.87
C ASP A 12 4.36 8.07 14.48
N ALA A 13 4.09 8.19 13.18
CA ALA A 13 2.90 8.85 12.68
C ALA A 13 1.62 8.03 12.86
N LEU A 14 1.68 6.71 13.08
CA LEU A 14 0.49 5.88 13.32
C LEU A 14 -0.07 6.13 14.72
N ARG A 15 -1.38 6.41 14.81
CA ARG A 15 -2.05 6.51 16.12
C ARG A 15 -2.34 5.12 16.67
N ALA A 16 -2.60 5.05 17.98
CA ALA A 16 -3.01 3.82 18.63
C ALA A 16 -4.21 3.17 17.91
N GLY A 17 -4.05 1.92 17.49
CA GLY A 17 -5.06 1.15 16.77
C GLY A 17 -5.19 1.48 15.28
N GLU A 18 -4.39 2.39 14.72
CA GLU A 18 -4.27 2.58 13.28
C GLU A 18 -3.30 1.56 12.66
N VAL A 19 -3.56 1.24 11.40
CA VAL A 19 -2.70 0.44 10.53
C VAL A 19 -2.51 1.18 9.21
N VAL A 20 -1.46 0.84 8.47
CA VAL A 20 -1.32 1.23 7.08
C VAL A 20 -2.16 0.30 6.21
N PHE A 21 -2.94 0.87 5.31
CA PHE A 21 -3.74 0.13 4.34
C PHE A 21 -3.34 0.51 2.91
N PHE A 22 -2.95 -0.48 2.12
CA PHE A 22 -2.84 -0.38 0.67
C PHE A 22 -4.21 -0.61 0.02
N ASP A 23 -4.75 0.46 -0.53
CA ASP A 23 -5.99 0.41 -1.30
C ASP A 23 -5.72 0.03 -2.78
N TRP A 24 -6.78 -0.37 -3.47
CA TRP A 24 -6.75 -0.66 -4.91
C TRP A 24 -7.83 0.14 -5.63
N HIS A 25 -7.40 1.07 -6.48
CA HIS A 25 -8.32 1.89 -7.27
C HIS A 25 -8.40 1.33 -8.68
N VAL A 26 -9.53 0.73 -9.03
CA VAL A 26 -9.77 0.23 -10.40
C VAL A 26 -9.80 1.40 -11.36
N THR A 27 -8.97 1.34 -12.41
CA THR A 27 -8.81 2.42 -13.41
C THR A 27 -9.67 2.22 -14.66
N GLY A 28 -10.37 1.08 -14.77
CA GLY A 28 -11.37 0.85 -15.82
C GLY A 28 -10.79 0.65 -17.23
N LEU A 29 -9.52 0.26 -17.34
CA LEU A 29 -8.94 -0.19 -18.62
C LEU A 29 -9.58 -1.51 -19.07
N CYS A 30 -9.32 -1.94 -20.31
CA CYS A 30 -9.96 -3.09 -20.95
C CYS A 30 -9.93 -4.41 -20.15
N CYS A 31 -8.98 -4.54 -19.21
CA CYS A 31 -9.01 -5.54 -18.16
C CYS A 31 -9.69 -4.93 -16.92
N ALA A 32 -10.88 -5.44 -16.55
CA ALA A 32 -11.69 -4.91 -15.45
C ALA A 32 -10.97 -4.85 -14.08
N ASP A 33 -9.85 -5.55 -13.94
CA ASP A 33 -9.06 -5.60 -12.71
C ASP A 33 -7.85 -4.65 -12.70
N ALA A 34 -7.59 -3.94 -13.81
CA ALA A 34 -6.50 -2.97 -13.87
C ALA A 34 -6.73 -1.84 -12.86
N GLY A 35 -5.71 -1.50 -12.09
CA GLY A 35 -5.85 -0.53 -11.03
C GLY A 35 -4.53 0.03 -10.54
N GLU A 36 -4.64 0.96 -9.59
CA GLU A 36 -3.51 1.66 -8.99
C GLU A 36 -3.51 1.52 -7.47
N PHE A 37 -2.31 1.53 -6.89
CA PHE A 37 -2.15 1.49 -5.45
C PHE A 37 -2.39 2.87 -4.83
N SER A 38 -2.90 2.89 -3.61
CA SER A 38 -2.75 4.05 -2.74
C SER A 38 -2.44 3.58 -1.34
N VAL A 39 -1.75 4.40 -0.55
CA VAL A 39 -1.43 4.08 0.83
C VAL A 39 -2.04 5.12 1.75
N ARG A 40 -2.73 4.65 2.80
CA ARG A 40 -3.39 5.53 3.77
C ARG A 40 -3.44 4.89 5.16
N PRO A 41 -3.46 5.69 6.23
CA PRO A 41 -3.74 5.18 7.56
C PRO A 41 -5.23 4.85 7.68
N LEU A 42 -5.56 3.80 8.43
CA LEU A 42 -6.93 3.40 8.71
C LEU A 42 -7.02 2.77 10.12
N PRO A 43 -8.05 3.07 10.93
CA PRO A 43 -8.30 2.32 12.15
C PRO A 43 -8.46 0.83 11.84
N ARG A 44 -7.81 -0.06 12.62
CA ARG A 44 -7.89 -1.51 12.42
C ARG A 44 -9.33 -2.02 12.40
N SER A 45 -10.21 -1.43 13.21
CA SER A 45 -11.64 -1.75 13.27
C SER A 45 -12.41 -1.42 12.00
N ARG A 46 -11.86 -0.58 11.12
CA ARG A 46 -12.46 -0.19 9.83
C ARG A 46 -11.86 -0.92 8.63
N LEU A 47 -10.97 -1.88 8.86
CA LEU A 47 -10.43 -2.70 7.78
C LEU A 47 -11.57 -3.40 7.02
N PRO A 48 -11.53 -3.41 5.67
CA PRO A 48 -12.43 -4.24 4.90
C PRO A 48 -12.35 -5.71 5.35
N ARG A 49 -13.48 -6.43 5.37
CA ARG A 49 -13.53 -7.84 5.84
C ARG A 49 -12.55 -8.76 5.11
N ARG A 50 -12.20 -8.43 3.86
CA ARG A 50 -11.27 -9.20 3.02
C ARG A 50 -9.86 -8.62 2.98
N ALA A 51 -9.53 -7.62 3.80
CA ALA A 51 -8.18 -7.08 3.86
C ALA A 51 -7.17 -8.17 4.24
N ARG A 52 -6.05 -8.19 3.54
CA ARG A 52 -4.99 -9.18 3.75
C ARG A 52 -3.79 -8.53 4.43
N ARG A 53 -3.21 -9.20 5.42
CA ARG A 53 -1.97 -8.75 6.07
C ARG A 53 -0.82 -8.79 5.07
N LEU A 54 0.02 -7.75 5.10
CA LEU A 54 1.18 -7.60 4.22
C LEU A 54 2.43 -7.40 5.08
N GLY A 55 3.05 -8.49 5.48
CA GLY A 55 4.28 -8.48 6.27
C GLY A 55 3.98 -8.37 7.74
N THR A 56 4.19 -7.18 8.28
CA THR A 56 3.97 -6.90 9.71
C THR A 56 2.48 -6.82 10.04
N ASP A 57 2.13 -6.88 11.33
CA ASP A 57 0.75 -6.70 11.79
C ASP A 57 0.21 -5.26 11.68
N LEU A 58 1.03 -4.34 11.19
CA LEU A 58 0.68 -2.93 10.98
C LEU A 58 0.35 -2.59 9.53
N VAL A 59 0.50 -3.52 8.59
CA VAL A 59 0.21 -3.27 7.17
C VAL A 59 -0.78 -4.28 6.62
N TYR A 60 -1.82 -3.75 5.98
CA TYR A 60 -2.85 -4.52 5.31
C TYR A 60 -3.02 -4.01 3.88
N ALA A 61 -3.59 -4.84 3.02
CA ALA A 61 -3.85 -4.50 1.64
C ALA A 61 -5.23 -5.02 1.21
N HIS A 62 -5.83 -4.31 0.26
CA HIS A 62 -6.92 -4.84 -0.55
C HIS A 62 -6.46 -6.14 -1.25
N PRO A 63 -7.30 -7.18 -1.45
CA PRO A 63 -6.88 -8.44 -2.06
C PRO A 63 -6.15 -8.30 -3.41
N ALA A 64 -6.63 -7.44 -4.30
CA ALA A 64 -5.98 -7.17 -5.58
C ALA A 64 -4.60 -6.54 -5.39
N ALA A 65 -4.49 -5.53 -4.52
CA ALA A 65 -3.20 -4.93 -4.20
C ALA A 65 -2.24 -5.95 -3.57
N TRP A 66 -2.73 -6.78 -2.65
CA TRP A 66 -1.94 -7.82 -1.99
C TRP A 66 -1.32 -8.79 -2.99
N ALA A 67 -2.06 -9.21 -4.02
CA ALA A 67 -1.56 -10.14 -5.04
C ALA A 67 -0.32 -9.61 -5.78
N HIS A 68 -0.22 -8.30 -5.94
CA HIS A 68 0.93 -7.67 -6.57
C HIS A 68 2.05 -7.31 -5.59
N LEU A 69 1.73 -7.03 -4.32
CA LEU A 69 2.69 -6.52 -3.33
C LEU A 69 3.32 -7.61 -2.45
N ALA A 70 2.73 -8.81 -2.37
CA ALA A 70 3.13 -9.84 -1.39
C ALA A 70 4.61 -10.26 -1.47
N GLU A 71 5.25 -10.07 -2.61
CA GLU A 71 6.64 -10.45 -2.85
C GLU A 71 7.56 -9.26 -3.15
N LEU A 72 7.03 -8.03 -3.06
CA LEU A 72 7.80 -6.83 -3.37
C LEU A 72 8.44 -6.23 -2.12
N PRO A 73 9.70 -5.78 -2.21
CA PRO A 73 10.27 -4.87 -1.23
C PRO A 73 9.57 -3.52 -1.40
N VAL A 74 8.87 -3.07 -0.35
CA VAL A 74 8.19 -1.78 -0.37
C VAL A 74 8.47 -1.06 0.94
N THR A 75 8.94 0.17 0.81
CA THR A 75 9.17 1.07 1.94
C THR A 75 8.02 2.05 2.04
N ILE A 76 7.35 2.06 3.18
CA ILE A 76 6.31 3.02 3.51
C ILE A 76 6.92 4.12 4.36
N ASP A 77 6.77 5.36 3.90
CA ASP A 77 7.15 6.57 4.61
C ASP A 77 5.92 7.41 4.96
N CYS A 78 6.08 8.34 5.90
CA CYS A 78 5.05 9.33 6.20
C CYS A 78 5.68 10.72 6.22
N ARG A 79 5.11 11.61 5.41
CA ARG A 79 5.50 13.02 5.35
C ARG A 79 4.44 13.89 5.99
N PRO A 80 4.81 14.78 6.94
CA PRO A 80 3.89 15.79 7.44
C PRO A 80 3.65 16.82 6.33
N VAL A 81 2.39 17.03 5.97
CA VAL A 81 1.96 18.07 5.01
C VAL A 81 1.06 19.02 5.77
N TRP A 82 1.66 20.09 6.31
CA TRP A 82 1.02 21.06 7.20
C TRP A 82 0.36 20.39 8.42
N ARG A 83 -0.96 20.17 8.42
CA ARG A 83 -1.71 19.46 9.47
C ARG A 83 -2.05 18.00 9.13
N TRP A 84 -1.68 17.53 7.94
CA TRP A 84 -2.06 16.23 7.41
C TRP A 84 -0.88 15.26 7.47
N ARG A 85 -1.17 14.00 7.77
CA ARG A 85 -0.19 12.89 7.72
C ARG A 85 -0.35 12.21 6.37
N ARG A 86 0.58 12.44 5.45
CA ARG A 86 0.55 11.79 4.13
C ARG A 86 1.46 10.58 4.14
N PHE A 87 0.86 9.40 4.15
CA PHE A 87 1.59 8.16 3.94
C PHE A 87 1.92 8.02 2.45
N THR A 88 3.11 7.53 2.15
CA THR A 88 3.61 7.30 0.79
C THR A 88 4.42 6.02 0.74
N SER A 89 4.51 5.39 -0.43
CA SER A 89 5.44 4.28 -0.69
C SER A 89 6.54 4.70 -1.65
N ASP A 90 7.63 3.93 -1.69
CA ASP A 90 8.69 4.02 -2.71
C ASP A 90 8.27 3.47 -4.09
N LEU A 91 7.08 2.89 -4.20
CA LEU A 91 6.50 2.48 -5.47
C LEU A 91 6.29 3.66 -6.43
N PRO A 92 6.52 3.48 -7.74
CA PRO A 92 6.12 4.44 -8.76
C PRO A 92 4.62 4.80 -8.68
N PRO A 93 4.23 6.02 -9.08
CA PRO A 93 2.82 6.41 -9.12
C PRO A 93 1.94 5.56 -10.05
N ASP A 94 2.54 4.86 -11.01
CA ASP A 94 1.91 3.97 -11.99
C ASP A 94 2.21 2.49 -11.72
N ALA A 95 2.64 2.15 -10.50
CA ALA A 95 3.09 0.81 -10.16
C ALA A 95 1.98 -0.25 -10.31
N GLY A 96 0.74 0.07 -9.96
CA GLY A 96 -0.38 -0.86 -10.12
C GLY A 96 -0.61 -1.19 -11.58
N LEU A 97 -0.63 -0.17 -12.44
CA LEU A 97 -0.74 -0.37 -13.89
C LEU A 97 0.43 -1.17 -14.45
N ARG A 98 1.66 -0.90 -14.01
CA ARG A 98 2.84 -1.67 -14.42
C ARG A 98 2.70 -3.15 -14.04
N CYS A 99 2.28 -3.43 -12.82
CA CYS A 99 2.03 -4.79 -12.36
C CYS A 99 0.96 -5.50 -13.20
N CYS A 100 -0.14 -4.82 -13.53
CA CYS A 100 -1.18 -5.39 -14.39
C CYS A 100 -0.69 -5.68 -15.82
N LEU A 101 0.21 -4.84 -16.36
CA LEU A 101 0.75 -4.96 -17.71
C LEU A 101 2.02 -5.83 -17.79
N GLY A 102 2.45 -6.44 -16.68
CA GLY A 102 3.70 -7.23 -16.63
C GLY A 102 4.97 -6.38 -16.86
N ARG A 103 4.92 -5.07 -16.62
CA ARG A 103 6.07 -4.17 -16.75
C ARG A 103 6.91 -4.16 -15.48
N PRO A 104 8.25 -3.99 -15.59
CA PRO A 104 9.11 -3.94 -14.43
C PRO A 104 8.84 -2.68 -13.58
N LEU A 105 8.91 -2.87 -12.27
CA LEU A 105 9.03 -1.77 -11.32
C LEU A 105 10.51 -1.35 -11.27
N PRO A 106 10.85 -0.06 -11.21
CA PRO A 106 12.23 0.40 -11.08
C PRO A 106 12.92 -0.26 -9.89
N GLY A 107 14.15 -0.75 -10.09
CA GLY A 107 14.88 -1.52 -9.07
C GLY A 107 14.68 -3.03 -9.13
N ARG A 108 14.00 -3.55 -10.16
CA ARG A 108 13.87 -4.97 -10.48
C ARG A 108 14.49 -5.31 -11.85
#